data_AF-A0A7S1YC70-F1
#
_entry.id   AF-A0A7S1YC70-F1
#
_cell.length_a   1.000
_cell.length_b   1.000
_cell.length_c   1.000
_cell.angle_alpha   90.00
_cell.angle_beta   90.00
_cell.angle_gamma   90.00
#
_symmetry.space_group_name_H-M   'P 1'
#
loop_
_entity.id
_entity.type
_entity.pdbx_description
1 polymer ?
#
loop_
_entity_poly.entity_id
_entity_poly.type
_entity_poly.pdbx_seq_one_letter_code
_entity_poly.pdbx_strand_id
1 'polypeptide(L)'
;HGYTIFAPTHDVVGHIYVRRGKPKFWETLDRQFWDGIQNPLQQLILRRIKYQLGYQEDARDFIKPKSLLTAVELYTMGTTRSIKDYTDLAGFDPATKQHTQEQIQWCKDGTAPAAFNTHARLYES
;
A
#
# COMPACT_ATOMS: atom_id res chain seq x y z
N HIS A 1 -1.92 4.05 -16.47
CA HIS A 1 -1.13 3.89 -15.22
C HIS A 1 -2.00 4.37 -14.07
N GLY A 2 -2.53 3.46 -13.27
CA GLY A 2 -3.44 3.73 -12.16
C GLY A 2 -3.51 2.53 -11.22
N TYR A 3 -4.06 2.70 -10.02
CA TYR A 3 -4.34 1.60 -9.09
C TYR A 3 -5.76 1.07 -9.31
N THR A 4 -5.95 -0.25 -9.27
CA THR A 4 -7.29 -0.86 -9.18
C THR A 4 -7.45 -1.35 -7.75
N ILE A 5 -8.41 -0.81 -7.00
CA ILE A 5 -8.73 -1.36 -5.68
C ILE A 5 -9.54 -2.63 -5.95
N PHE A 6 -8.87 -3.76 -5.79
CA PHE A 6 -9.48 -5.07 -5.87
C PHE A 6 -9.50 -5.66 -4.47
N ALA A 7 -10.70 -5.77 -3.89
CA ALA A 7 -10.93 -6.61 -2.73
C ALA A 7 -11.44 -7.95 -3.26
N PRO A 8 -10.60 -8.99 -3.28
CA PRO A 8 -11.00 -10.27 -3.84
C PRO A 8 -12.12 -10.85 -2.96
N THR A 9 -13.19 -11.36 -3.57
CA THR A 9 -14.31 -12.02 -2.86
C THR A 9 -13.90 -13.34 -2.20
N HIS A 10 -12.73 -13.85 -2.57
CA HIS A 10 -12.08 -15.01 -1.99
C HIS A 10 -10.66 -14.61 -1.63
N ASP A 11 -10.12 -15.12 -0.53
CA ASP A 11 -8.73 -14.86 -0.19
C ASP A 11 -7.80 -15.43 -1.28
N VAL A 12 -7.34 -14.57 -2.20
CA VAL A 12 -6.34 -14.92 -3.22
C VAL A 12 -4.93 -14.81 -2.68
N VAL A 13 -4.76 -14.25 -1.48
CA VAL A 13 -3.52 -14.37 -0.71
C VAL A 13 -3.63 -15.64 0.12
N GLY A 14 -3.65 -16.77 -0.59
CA GLY A 14 -3.34 -18.04 0.04
C GLY A 14 -1.93 -17.92 0.59
N HIS A 15 -1.79 -17.59 1.88
CA HIS A 15 -0.54 -17.74 2.60
C HIS A 15 -0.27 -19.24 2.55
N ILE A 16 0.48 -19.68 1.53
CA ILE A 16 0.93 -21.06 1.41
C ILE A 16 1.93 -21.22 2.55
N TYR A 17 1.42 -21.55 3.75
CA TYR A 17 2.22 -21.85 4.95
C TYR A 17 3.14 -23.05 4.71
N VAL A 18 2.83 -23.88 3.72
CA VAL A 18 3.66 -25.00 3.28
C VAL A 18 4.73 -24.56 2.27
N ARG A 19 5.94 -24.35 2.78
CA ARG A 19 7.11 -24.05 1.96
C ARG A 19 7.41 -25.23 1.02
N ARG A 20 7.23 -25.03 -0.29
CA ARG A 20 7.68 -25.98 -1.34
C ARG A 20 9.20 -25.89 -1.56
N GLY A 21 9.99 -25.91 -0.48
CA GLY A 21 11.46 -25.84 -0.53
C GLY A 21 12.06 -24.52 -1.04
N LYS A 22 11.26 -23.46 -1.24
CA LYS A 22 11.76 -22.15 -1.67
C LYS A 22 12.21 -21.31 -0.47
N PRO A 23 13.40 -20.66 -0.52
CA PRO A 23 13.84 -19.77 0.54
C PRO A 23 12.91 -18.57 0.63
N LYS A 24 12.70 -18.04 1.84
CA LYS A 24 12.04 -16.75 2.00
C LYS A 24 12.91 -15.68 1.34
N PHE A 25 12.27 -14.65 0.78
CA PHE A 25 12.99 -13.46 0.35
C PHE A 25 13.89 -12.92 1.49
N TRP A 26 13.36 -12.91 2.71
CA TRP A 26 14.10 -12.50 3.92
C TRP A 26 15.31 -13.38 4.22
N GLU A 27 15.21 -14.70 4.06
CA GLU A 27 16.36 -15.61 4.23
C GLU A 27 17.46 -15.37 3.21
N THR A 28 17.10 -14.91 2.00
CA THR A 28 18.09 -14.50 1.00
C THR A 28 18.78 -13.20 1.42
N LEU A 29 18.02 -12.25 1.98
CA LEU A 29 18.59 -11.00 2.50
C LEU A 29 19.50 -11.25 3.71
N ASP A 30 19.10 -12.13 4.62
CA ASP A 30 19.91 -12.48 5.80
C ASP A 30 21.24 -13.11 5.38
N ARG A 31 21.25 -13.96 4.35
CA ARG A 31 22.48 -14.56 3.78
C ARG A 31 23.36 -13.55 3.06
N GLN A 32 22.77 -12.60 2.35
CA GLN A 32 23.50 -11.63 1.52
C GLN A 32 24.09 -10.50 2.36
N PHE A 33 23.41 -10.12 3.44
CA PHE A 33 23.78 -9.00 4.29
C PHE A 33 24.08 -9.50 5.71
N TRP A 34 23.11 -9.47 6.61
CA TRP A 34 23.23 -9.97 7.98
C TRP A 34 21.84 -10.33 8.53
N ASP A 35 21.82 -11.23 9.51
CA ASP A 35 20.59 -11.79 10.08
C ASP A 35 19.70 -10.73 10.75
N GLY A 36 18.47 -10.55 10.24
CA GLY A 36 17.52 -9.59 10.79
C GLY A 36 17.49 -8.24 10.06
N ILE A 37 18.21 -8.09 8.95
CA ILE A 37 18.19 -6.89 8.09
C ILE A 37 16.78 -6.56 7.55
N GLN A 38 15.87 -7.54 7.53
CA GLN A 38 14.48 -7.40 7.07
C GLN A 38 13.75 -6.23 7.76
N ASN A 39 13.88 -6.08 9.07
CA ASN A 39 13.13 -5.08 9.84
C ASN A 39 13.61 -3.66 9.49
N PRO A 40 14.92 -3.34 9.56
CA PRO A 40 15.44 -2.07 9.08
C PRO A 40 15.07 -1.76 7.62
N LEU A 41 15.13 -2.76 6.73
CA LEU A 41 14.81 -2.57 5.32
C LEU A 41 13.32 -2.23 5.12
N GLN A 42 12.42 -2.92 5.83
CA GLN A 42 10.99 -2.61 5.80
C GLN A 42 10.74 -1.19 6.33
N GLN A 43 11.34 -0.82 7.47
CA GLN A 43 11.20 0.53 8.01
C GLN A 43 11.68 1.59 7.02
N LEU A 44 12.77 1.31 6.30
CA LEU A 44 13.30 2.20 5.26
C LEU A 44 12.31 2.39 4.10
N ILE A 45 11.74 1.29 3.59
CA ILE A 45 10.80 1.31 2.45
C ILE A 45 9.45 1.90 2.85
N LEU A 46 8.97 1.66 4.08
CA LEU A 46 7.70 2.19 4.58
C LEU A 46 7.63 3.71 4.49
N ARG A 47 8.74 4.42 4.70
CA ARG A 47 8.79 5.88 4.55
C ARG A 47 8.44 6.35 3.15
N ARG A 48 8.93 5.63 2.13
CA ARG A 48 8.58 5.92 0.71
C ARG A 48 7.10 5.73 0.47
N ILE A 49 6.52 4.64 0.97
CA ILE A 49 5.08 4.35 0.82
C ILE A 49 4.26 5.43 1.50
N LYS A 50 4.61 5.80 2.74
CA LYS A 50 3.94 6.86 3.49
C LYS A 50 4.02 8.22 2.79
N TYR A 51 5.16 8.55 2.19
CA TYR A 51 5.28 9.73 1.33
C TYR A 51 4.32 9.69 0.14
N GLN A 52 4.23 8.55 -0.56
CA GLN A 52 3.31 8.39 -1.70
C GLN A 52 1.84 8.48 -1.28
N LEU A 53 1.53 8.12 -0.04
CA LEU A 53 0.20 8.24 0.56
C LEU A 53 -0.09 9.62 1.17
N GLY A 54 0.89 10.54 1.19
CA GLY A 54 0.71 11.91 1.69
C GLY A 54 0.83 12.06 3.22
N TYR A 55 1.49 11.14 3.91
CA TYR A 55 1.74 11.28 5.36
C TYR A 55 2.70 12.45 5.64
N GLN A 56 2.31 13.34 6.53
CA GLN A 56 3.06 14.57 6.82
C GLN A 56 4.41 14.29 7.49
N GLU A 57 4.49 13.30 8.39
CA GLU A 57 5.76 12.96 9.06
C GLU A 57 6.83 12.39 8.12
N ASP A 58 6.40 11.92 6.94
CA ASP A 58 7.26 11.37 5.89
C ASP A 58 7.25 12.26 4.65
N ALA A 59 6.99 13.56 4.82
CA ALA A 59 7.17 14.53 3.74
C ALA A 59 8.62 14.51 3.22
N ARG A 60 8.78 14.96 1.97
CA ARG A 60 10.03 14.88 1.21
C ARG A 60 11.24 15.36 1.99
N ASP A 61 11.11 16.42 2.79
CA ASP A 61 12.19 17.02 3.56
C ASP A 61 12.65 16.15 4.74
N PHE A 62 11.74 15.37 5.33
CA PHE A 62 12.02 14.50 6.48
C PHE A 62 12.58 13.14 6.07
N ILE A 63 12.36 12.67 4.83
CA ILE A 63 12.86 11.37 4.36
C ILE A 63 14.37 11.37 4.20
N LYS A 64 15.03 10.36 4.77
CA LYS A 64 16.45 10.05 4.60
C LYS A 64 16.64 8.54 4.45
N PRO A 65 17.49 8.07 3.53
CA PRO A 65 18.21 8.87 2.53
C PRO A 65 17.28 9.36 1.40
N LYS A 66 17.65 10.47 0.74
CA LYS A 66 16.84 11.05 -0.36
C LYS A 66 16.73 10.11 -1.57
N SER A 67 17.66 9.18 -1.73
CA SER A 67 17.63 8.14 -2.75
C SER A 67 16.41 7.22 -2.66
N LEU A 68 15.70 7.17 -1.51
CA LEU A 68 14.44 6.45 -1.41
C LEU A 68 13.35 7.00 -2.31
N LEU A 69 13.43 8.28 -2.67
CA LEU A 69 12.49 8.95 -3.55
C LEU A 69 12.94 8.94 -5.01
N THR A 70 14.04 8.24 -5.33
CA THR A 70 14.47 8.04 -6.72
C THR A 70 13.35 7.37 -7.52
N ALA A 71 13.04 7.98 -8.67
CA ALA A 71 11.97 7.56 -9.58
C ALA A 71 10.61 7.38 -8.90
N VAL A 72 10.33 8.08 -7.79
CA VAL A 72 9.08 7.90 -7.03
C VAL A 72 7.83 8.11 -7.88
N GLU A 73 7.90 9.04 -8.85
CA GLU A 73 6.82 9.32 -9.80
C GLU A 73 6.52 8.15 -10.76
N LEU A 74 7.49 7.27 -11.04
CA LEU A 74 7.27 6.09 -11.88
C LEU A 74 6.58 4.94 -11.13
N TYR A 75 6.70 4.92 -9.81
CA TYR A 75 6.16 3.88 -8.94
C TYR A 75 5.06 4.41 -8.02
N THR A 76 4.49 5.57 -8.34
CA THR A 76 3.35 6.15 -7.63
C THR A 76 2.04 5.51 -8.08
N MET A 77 0.93 6.02 -7.57
CA MET A 77 -0.44 5.60 -7.88
C MET A 77 -0.86 5.80 -9.34
N GLY A 78 0.05 6.29 -10.19
CA GLY A 78 -0.20 6.67 -11.58
C GLY A 78 -0.87 8.04 -11.70
N THR A 79 -1.20 8.42 -12.93
CA THR A 79 -1.85 9.71 -13.23
C THR A 79 -3.33 9.58 -13.51
N THR A 80 -3.84 8.36 -13.70
CA THR A 80 -5.24 8.12 -14.08
C THR A 80 -6.22 8.34 -12.92
N ARG A 81 -5.85 8.00 -11.69
CA ARG A 81 -6.69 8.14 -10.50
C ARG A 81 -5.88 8.85 -9.42
N SER A 82 -6.48 9.85 -8.78
CA SER A 82 -5.75 10.67 -7.81
C SER A 82 -5.57 9.94 -6.49
N ILE A 83 -4.58 10.36 -5.69
CA ILE A 83 -4.44 9.86 -4.31
C ILE A 83 -5.68 10.17 -3.46
N LYS A 84 -6.38 11.27 -3.77
CA LYS A 84 -7.63 11.64 -3.08
C LYS A 84 -8.73 10.60 -3.36
N ASP A 85 -8.90 10.21 -4.62
CA ASP A 85 -9.87 9.17 -4.98
C ASP A 85 -9.53 7.85 -4.27
N TYR A 86 -8.24 7.55 -4.07
CA TYR A 86 -7.81 6.35 -3.34
C TYR A 86 -8.20 6.43 -1.87
N THR A 87 -7.86 7.54 -1.20
CA THR A 87 -8.15 7.73 0.23
C THR A 87 -9.65 7.75 0.50
N ASP A 88 -10.44 8.35 -0.40
CA ASP A 88 -11.90 8.38 -0.32
C ASP A 88 -12.48 6.96 -0.47
N LEU A 89 -12.00 6.19 -1.46
CA LEU A 89 -12.42 4.80 -1.68
C LEU A 89 -12.01 3.86 -0.55
N ALA A 90 -10.79 4.01 -0.05
CA ALA A 90 -10.24 3.20 1.03
C ALA A 90 -10.82 3.58 2.40
N GLY A 91 -11.54 4.71 2.49
CA GLY A 91 -12.03 5.25 3.75
C GLY A 91 -10.87 5.51 4.72
N PHE A 92 -9.81 6.13 4.23
CA PHE A 92 -8.58 6.37 4.98
C PHE A 92 -8.20 7.84 4.91
N ASP A 93 -7.92 8.46 6.06
CA ASP A 93 -7.34 9.80 6.11
C ASP A 93 -5.87 9.74 6.57
N PRO A 94 -4.90 10.10 5.71
CA PRO A 94 -3.47 10.09 6.05
C PRO A 94 -3.09 11.08 7.14
N ALA A 95 -3.86 12.15 7.35
CA ALA A 95 -3.57 13.14 8.38
C ALA A 95 -3.92 12.63 9.78
N THR A 96 -5.12 12.05 9.93
CA THR A 96 -5.61 11.52 11.21
C THR A 96 -5.20 10.08 11.47
N LYS A 97 -4.81 9.32 10.43
CA LYS A 97 -4.43 7.90 10.49
C LYS A 97 -5.54 7.01 11.05
N GLN A 98 -6.78 7.45 10.92
CA GLN A 98 -7.95 6.76 11.44
C GLN A 98 -8.79 6.23 10.29
N HIS A 99 -9.40 5.09 10.56
CA HIS A 99 -10.55 4.59 9.81
C HIS A 99 -11.76 4.66 10.75
N THR A 100 -12.89 5.11 10.25
CA THR A 100 -14.15 4.92 10.97
C THR A 100 -14.60 3.46 10.82
N GLN A 101 -15.34 2.96 11.81
CA GLN A 101 -15.92 1.61 11.75
C GLN A 101 -16.77 1.42 10.47
N GLU A 102 -17.48 2.48 10.08
CA GLU A 102 -18.29 2.55 8.87
C GLU A 102 -17.44 2.45 7.60
N GLN A 103 -16.24 3.05 7.58
CA GLN A 103 -15.31 3.03 6.46
C GLN A 103 -14.68 1.66 6.17
N ILE A 104 -14.64 0.75 7.15
CA ILE A 104 -14.08 -0.60 6.97
C ILE A 104 -15.16 -1.68 6.87
N GLN A 105 -16.42 -1.33 7.09
CA GLN A 105 -17.51 -2.29 7.17
C GLN A 105 -17.69 -3.06 5.85
N TRP A 106 -17.53 -2.39 4.72
CA TRP A 106 -17.57 -3.00 3.40
C TRP A 106 -16.56 -4.16 3.24
N CYS A 107 -15.37 -4.03 3.81
CA CYS A 107 -14.33 -5.05 3.74
C CYS A 107 -14.70 -6.27 4.58
N LYS A 108 -15.35 -6.07 5.73
CA LYS A 108 -15.85 -7.17 6.58
C LYS A 108 -17.01 -7.92 5.91
N ASP A 109 -17.87 -7.17 5.24
CA ASP A 109 -19.09 -7.70 4.61
C ASP A 109 -18.83 -8.25 3.20
N GLY A 110 -17.63 -8.06 2.65
CA GLY A 110 -17.30 -8.43 1.28
C GLY A 110 -18.11 -7.63 0.24
N THR A 111 -18.52 -6.41 0.58
CA THR A 111 -19.29 -5.51 -0.29
C THR A 111 -18.39 -4.40 -0.85
N ALA A 112 -18.84 -3.68 -1.86
CA ALA A 112 -18.07 -2.55 -2.39
C ALA A 112 -18.08 -1.37 -1.38
N PRO A 113 -16.99 -0.58 -1.27
CA PRO A 113 -16.98 0.62 -0.43
C PRO A 113 -18.07 1.60 -0.86
N ALA A 114 -18.62 2.39 0.06
CA ALA A 114 -19.71 3.33 -0.25
C ALA A 114 -19.35 4.32 -1.38
N ALA A 115 -18.10 4.76 -1.40
CA ALA A 115 -17.56 5.63 -2.45
C ALA A 115 -17.37 4.91 -3.80
N PHE A 116 -17.51 3.58 -3.86
CA PHE A 116 -17.37 2.82 -5.11
C PHE A 116 -18.37 3.29 -6.16
N ASN A 117 -19.63 3.56 -5.80
CA ASN A 117 -20.65 3.99 -6.74
C ASN A 117 -20.35 5.38 -7.33
N THR A 118 -19.83 6.31 -6.52
CA THR A 118 -19.44 7.65 -6.98
C THR A 118 -18.18 7.63 -7.84
N HIS A 119 -17.36 6.59 -7.68
CA HIS A 119 -16.14 6.36 -8.44
C HIS A 119 -16.26 5.21 -9.46
N ALA A 120 -17.48 4.71 -9.74
CA ALA A 120 -17.68 3.58 -10.64
C ALA A 120 -17.14 3.87 -12.04
N ARG A 121 -17.31 5.12 -12.49
CA ARG A 121 -16.71 5.68 -13.72
C ARG A 121 -15.19 5.55 -13.80
N LEU A 122 -14.49 5.41 -12.66
CA LEU A 122 -13.04 5.20 -12.66
C LEU A 122 -12.69 3.79 -13.15
N TYR A 123 -13.63 2.86 -13.21
CA TYR A 123 -13.45 1.46 -13.61
C TYR A 123 -14.14 1.09 -14.92
N GLU A 124 -14.90 2.02 -15.51
CA GLU A 124 -15.44 1.89 -16.86
C GLU A 124 -14.30 2.17 -17.86
N SER A 125 -13.79 1.10 -18.48
CA SER A 125 -12.78 1.15 -19.56
C SER A 125 -13.24 0.33 -20.74
#